data_AF-A0A2D5UB20-F1
#
_entry.id   AF-A0A2D5UB20-F1
#
_cell.length_a   1.000
_cell.length_b   1.000
_cell.length_c   1.000
_cell.angle_alpha   90.00
_cell.angle_beta   90.00
_cell.angle_gamma   90.00
#
_symmetry.space_group_name_H-M   'P 1'
#
loop_
_entity.id
_entity.type
_entity.pdbx_description
1 polymer ?
#
loop_
_entity_poly.entity_id
_entity_poly.type
_entity_poly.pdbx_seq_one_letter_code
_entity_poly.pdbx_strand_id
1 'polypeptide(L)'
;MSYDQSFEAALNKVENRFLLSVVLARRVTQLRKGAEPLVDSHGLATHEEIVYHEIIEDKLEWREANSQAESDEMEPEFGGSDFDEGE
;
A
#
# COMPACT_ATOMS: atom_id res chain seq x y z
N MET A 1 19.53 -9.23 14.13
CA MET A 1 19.65 -8.36 12.94
C MET A 1 19.57 -6.93 13.45
N SER A 2 20.42 -6.01 13.01
CA SER A 2 20.26 -4.60 13.39
C SER A 2 19.11 -3.96 12.61
N TYR A 3 18.60 -2.83 13.10
CA TYR A 3 17.55 -2.07 12.40
C TYR A 3 17.96 -1.71 10.97
N ASP A 4 19.19 -1.20 10.77
CA ASP A 4 19.70 -0.85 9.44
C ASP A 4 19.75 -2.06 8.50
N GLN A 5 20.13 -3.23 9.01
CA GLN A 5 20.14 -4.45 8.20
C GLN A 5 18.71 -4.85 7.77
N SER A 6 17.74 -4.78 8.68
CA SER A 6 16.33 -5.09 8.37
C SER A 6 15.73 -4.08 7.39
N PHE A 7 16.06 -2.80 7.55
CA PHE A 7 15.64 -1.75 6.62
C PHE A 7 16.19 -1.97 5.21
N GLU A 8 17.49 -2.21 5.07
CA GLU A 8 18.13 -2.46 3.77
C GLU A 8 17.58 -3.74 3.11
N ALA A 9 17.38 -4.80 3.90
CA ALA A 9 16.79 -6.05 3.39
C ALA A 9 15.35 -5.84 2.89
N ALA A 10 14.53 -5.09 3.62
CA ALA A 10 13.18 -4.74 3.18
C ALA A 10 13.19 -3.80 1.97
N LEU A 11 14.12 -2.85 1.90
CA LEU A 11 14.27 -1.95 0.76
C LEU A 11 14.64 -2.70 -0.51
N ASN A 12 15.50 -3.72 -0.43
CA ASN A 12 15.84 -4.59 -1.56
C ASN A 12 14.64 -5.43 -2.05
N LYS A 13 13.63 -5.67 -1.20
CA LYS A 13 12.40 -6.37 -1.59
C LYS A 13 11.38 -5.44 -2.24
N VAL A 14 11.22 -4.24 -1.69
CA VAL A 14 10.23 -3.27 -2.16
C VAL A 14 10.76 -2.49 -3.38
N GLU A 15 12.07 -2.34 -3.50
CA GLU A 15 12.80 -1.58 -4.54
C GLU A 15 12.41 -0.09 -4.64
N ASN A 16 11.59 0.40 -3.70
CA ASN A 16 11.08 1.76 -3.65
C ASN A 16 11.01 2.27 -2.21
N ARG A 17 11.88 3.23 -1.87
CA ARG A 17 12.01 3.76 -0.49
C ARG A 17 10.76 4.51 -0.01
N PHE A 18 10.08 5.21 -0.92
CA PHE A 18 8.85 5.91 -0.58
C PHE A 18 7.74 4.90 -0.30
N LEU A 19 7.57 3.92 -1.17
CA LEU A 19 6.60 2.84 -0.98
C LEU A 19 6.86 2.08 0.33
N LEU A 20 8.11 1.75 0.64
CA LEU A 20 8.49 1.10 1.88
C LEU A 20 8.01 1.89 3.11
N SER A 21 8.20 3.22 3.09
CA SER A 21 7.76 4.10 4.19
C SER A 21 6.23 4.07 4.36
N VAL A 22 5.49 4.08 3.25
CA VAL A 22 4.02 4.01 3.25
C VAL A 22 3.52 2.65 3.73
N VAL A 23 4.09 1.56 3.22
CA VAL A 23 3.78 0.17 3.61
C VAL A 23 4.04 -0.02 5.10
N LEU A 24 5.20 0.42 5.58
CA LEU A 24 5.59 0.36 6.99
C LEU A 24 4.58 1.10 7.88
N ALA A 25 4.31 2.37 7.60
CA ALA A 25 3.39 3.18 8.40
C ALA A 25 1.98 2.57 8.43
N ARG A 26 1.49 2.10 7.28
CA ARG A 26 0.17 1.47 7.16
C ARG A 26 0.10 0.18 7.98
N ARG A 27 1.09 -0.69 7.85
CA ARG A 27 1.08 -2.00 8.51
C ARG A 27 1.31 -1.88 10.02
N VAL A 28 2.21 -1.02 10.47
CA VAL A 28 2.39 -0.69 11.89
C VAL A 28 1.07 -0.20 12.51
N THR A 29 0.31 0.63 11.78
CA THR A 29 -1.01 1.10 12.25
C THR A 29 -2.01 -0.04 12.41
N GLN A 30 -1.97 -1.06 11.53
CA GLN A 30 -2.84 -2.24 11.66
C GLN A 30 -2.45 -3.08 12.88
N LEU A 31 -1.15 -3.32 13.09
CA LEU A 31 -0.67 -4.08 14.25
C LEU A 31 -1.03 -3.38 15.57
N ARG A 32 -0.88 -2.04 15.63
CA ARG A 32 -1.33 -1.23 16.78
C ARG A 32 -2.82 -1.30 17.05
N LYS A 33 -3.64 -1.60 16.03
CA LYS A 33 -5.09 -1.83 16.16
C LYS A 33 -5.44 -3.27 16.56
N GLY A 34 -4.44 -4.13 16.79
CA GLY A 34 -4.63 -5.53 17.18
C GLY A 34 -4.71 -6.50 16.00
N ALA A 35 -4.29 -6.09 14.79
CA ALA A 35 -4.12 -7.05 13.71
C ALA A 35 -3.02 -8.06 14.06
N GLU A 36 -3.22 -9.32 13.66
CA GLU A 36 -2.24 -10.37 13.91
C GLU A 36 -0.99 -10.20 13.01
N PRO A 37 0.21 -10.45 13.55
CA PRO A 37 1.43 -10.60 12.76
C PRO A 37 1.32 -11.74 11.74
N LEU A 38 1.88 -11.56 10.54
CA LEU A 38 1.90 -12.59 9.48
C LEU A 38 3.12 -13.52 9.57
N VAL A 39 4.08 -13.15 10.42
CA VAL A 39 5.29 -13.91 10.74
C VAL A 39 5.29 -14.24 12.22
N ASP A 40 6.14 -15.18 12.62
CA ASP A 40 6.36 -15.44 14.04
C ASP A 40 7.02 -14.22 14.69
N SER A 41 6.29 -13.54 15.57
CA SER A 41 6.77 -12.36 16.28
C SER A 41 7.57 -12.70 17.53
N HIS A 42 7.87 -13.99 17.80
CA HIS A 42 8.68 -14.37 18.96
C HIS A 42 10.07 -13.72 18.91
N GLY A 43 10.33 -12.84 19.87
CA GLY A 43 11.61 -12.14 20.00
C GLY A 43 11.73 -10.85 19.19
N LEU A 44 10.68 -10.44 18.46
CA LEU A 44 10.63 -9.11 17.83
C LEU A 44 10.07 -8.09 18.82
N ALA A 45 10.79 -7.00 19.06
CA ALA A 45 10.49 -6.06 20.13
C ALA A 45 9.51 -4.96 19.69
N THR A 46 9.51 -4.62 18.40
CA THR A 46 8.72 -3.50 17.86
C THR A 46 7.82 -3.93 16.70
N HIS A 47 6.73 -3.18 16.49
CA HIS A 47 5.86 -3.39 15.33
C HIS A 47 6.63 -3.18 14.03
N GLU A 48 7.54 -2.21 14.00
CA GLU A 48 8.41 -1.91 12.87
C GLU A 48 9.27 -3.13 12.50
N GLU A 49 9.88 -3.80 13.48
CA GLU A 49 10.61 -5.05 13.25
C GLU A 49 9.72 -6.15 12.69
N ILE A 50 8.51 -6.33 13.24
CA ILE A 50 7.54 -7.29 12.70
C ILE A 50 7.28 -7.02 11.23
N VAL A 51 6.99 -5.76 10.86
CA VAL A 51 6.71 -5.42 9.45
C VAL A 51 7.90 -5.67 8.54
N TYR A 52 9.13 -5.37 8.97
CA TYR A 52 10.32 -5.69 8.16
C TYR A 52 10.43 -7.19 7.92
N HIS A 53 10.19 -8.02 8.93
CA HIS A 53 10.18 -9.47 8.76
C HIS A 53 9.06 -9.95 7.84
N GLU A 54 7.84 -9.40 7.97
CA GLU A 54 6.74 -9.73 7.05
C GLU A 54 7.06 -9.40 5.59
N ILE A 55 7.81 -8.31 5.34
CA ILE A 55 8.28 -7.93 3.99
C ILE A 55 9.40 -8.86 3.50
N ILE A 56 10.41 -9.13 4.34
CA ILE A 56 11.58 -9.95 3.98
C ILE A 56 11.15 -11.40 3.66
N GLU A 57 10.16 -11.92 4.38
CA GLU A 57 9.62 -13.27 4.21
C GLU A 57 8.49 -13.37 3.15
N ASP A 58 8.24 -12.29 2.39
CA ASP A 58 7.19 -12.20 1.36
C ASP A 58 5.80 -12.60 1.89
N LYS A 59 5.50 -12.27 3.16
CA LYS A 59 4.19 -12.53 3.79
C LYS A 59 3.23 -11.35 3.67
N LEU A 60 3.77 -10.14 3.55
CA LEU A 60 2.99 -8.92 3.37
C LEU A 60 2.85 -8.59 1.89
N GLU A 61 1.62 -8.43 1.40
CA GLU A 61 1.38 -7.94 0.05
C GLU A 61 1.27 -6.42 0.02
N TRP A 62 1.92 -5.79 -0.96
CA TRP A 62 1.73 -4.38 -1.30
C TRP A 62 1.59 -4.23 -2.82
N ARG A 63 0.87 -3.19 -3.24
CA ARG A 63 0.75 -2.83 -4.65
C ARG A 63 1.29 -1.43 -4.82
N GLU A 64 2.17 -1.26 -5.80
CA GLU A 64 2.39 0.07 -6.35
C GLU A 64 1.08 0.52 -6.96
N ALA A 65 0.58 1.69 -6.53
CA ALA A 65 -0.49 2.35 -7.24
C ALA A 65 0.09 2.77 -8.59
N ASN A 66 0.12 1.84 -9.55
CA ASN A 66 0.41 2.17 -10.92
C ASN A 66 -0.63 3.21 -11.32
N SER A 67 -0.19 4.38 -11.78
CA SER A 67 -1.02 5.51 -12.20
C SER A 67 -1.79 5.20 -13.50
N GLN A 68 -2.45 4.05 -13.55
CA GLN A 68 -3.59 3.76 -14.39
C GLN A 68 -4.75 3.50 -13.44
N ALA A 69 -5.19 4.57 -12.78
CA ALA A 69 -6.63 4.73 -12.67
C ALA A 69 -7.11 4.72 -14.12
N GLU A 70 -7.59 3.57 -14.59
CA GLU A 70 -8.29 3.51 -15.86
C GLU A 70 -9.31 4.62 -15.82
N SER A 71 -9.19 5.50 -16.81
CA SER A 71 -10.23 6.43 -17.20
C SER A 71 -11.51 5.61 -17.32
N ASP A 72 -12.30 5.58 -16.26
CA ASP A 72 -13.73 5.36 -16.41
C ASP A 72 -14.19 6.64 -17.11
N GLU A 73 -14.08 6.59 -18.44
CA GLU A 73 -14.59 7.56 -19.38
C GLU A 73 -16.09 7.59 -19.13
N MET A 74 -16.51 8.36 -18.12
CA MET A 74 -17.88 8.77 -17.97
C MET A 74 -18.11 9.76 -19.11
N GLU A 75 -18.39 9.24 -20.32
CA GLU A 75 -18.97 10.03 -21.39
C GLU A 75 -20.22 10.67 -20.80
N PRO A 76 -20.29 12.01 -20.68
CA PRO A 76 -21.59 12.61 -20.53
C PRO A 76 -22.29 12.39 -21.88
N GLU A 77 -23.21 11.41 -21.94
CA GLU A 77 -24.33 11.47 -22.89
C GLU A 77 -25.16 12.70 -22.51
N PHE A 78 -24.64 13.89 -22.86
CA PHE A 78 -25.49 15.06 -23.06
C PHE A 78 -26.34 14.73 -24.28
N GLY A 79 -27.48 14.12 -23.99
CA GLY A 79 -28.53 13.82 -24.94
C GLY A 79 -28.72 15.00 -25.88
N GLY A 80 -28.45 14.73 -27.15
CA GLY A 80 -28.77 15.64 -28.23
C GLY A 80 -30.26 15.95 -28.25
N SER A 81 -30.52 17.14 -28.77
CA SER A 81 -31.81 17.67 -29.23
C SER A 81 -32.93 17.79 -28.20
N ASP A 82 -33.17 19.02 -27.75
CA ASP A 82 -34.42 19.69 -28.15
C ASP A 82 -34.16 21.19 -28.36
N PHE A 83 -33.98 21.51 -29.65
CA PHE A 83 -34.31 22.80 -30.22
C PHE A 83 -35.85 22.90 -30.20
N ASP A 84 -36.40 23.75 -29.34
CA ASP A 84 -37.78 24.23 -29.47
C ASP A 84 -37.74 25.76 -29.40
N GLU A 85 -37.60 26.37 -30.58
CA GLU A 85 -37.93 27.77 -30.84
C GLU A 85 -39.47 27.86 -30.89
N GLY A 86 -40.09 28.29 -29.79
CA GLY A 86 -41.54 28.41 -29.65
C GLY A 86 -41.96 29.76 -29.09
N GLU A 87 -42.26 30.68 -30.02
CA GLU A 87 -43.06 31.95 -29.98
C GLU A 87 -42.83 32.99 -28.86
#